data_AF-A0A846Q354-F1
#
_entry.id   AF-A0A846Q354-F1
#
_cell.length_a   1.000
_cell.length_b   1.000
_cell.length_c   1.000
_cell.angle_alpha   90.00
_cell.angle_beta   90.00
_cell.angle_gamma   90.00
#
_symmetry.space_group_name_H-M   'P 1'
#
loop_
_entity.id
_entity.type
_entity.pdbx_description
1 polymer ?
#
loop_
_entity_poly.entity_id
_entity_poly.type
_entity_poly.pdbx_seq_one_letter_code
_entity_poly.pdbx_strand_id
1 'polypeptide(L)'
;MVTVKFVGGIKKSFNSDEMKLDVENITLDKLLQMILEQQPPNTPSIDTNNILIAINGADSSALDGKSTVIKKDDLVSIIPVIHGGSGKKLTFTFGRKTILAIELKGSKEIDVSFLDNLRKEFPNVKLQAISSKFTLNSYHLQNVISISLNSEKEKILLANKIETDILMRFAATNQISEAIKQAGIKTKTNIVLIAIGKKSDLEKIYKKLAPLTITIFSKDNSAFLKRNFKISKKQMDAVSSKKPLEDLLIEKAAVLL
;
A
#
# COMPACT_ATOMS: atom_id res chain seq x y z
N MET A 1 0.92 8.65 -39.25
CA MET A 1 1.80 8.75 -38.05
C MET A 1 1.00 8.29 -36.86
N VAL A 2 1.52 7.41 -36.00
CA VAL A 2 0.81 6.98 -34.79
C VAL A 2 1.02 8.00 -33.68
N THR A 3 -0.04 8.34 -32.95
CA THR A 3 0.04 9.20 -31.77
C THR A 3 -0.15 8.37 -30.51
N VAL A 4 0.87 8.36 -29.65
CA VAL A 4 0.84 7.71 -28.34
C VAL A 4 0.57 8.77 -27.29
N LYS A 5 -0.56 8.69 -26.59
CA LYS A 5 -0.94 9.60 -25.51
C LYS A 5 -0.61 8.99 -24.15
N PHE A 6 0.14 9.71 -23.33
CA PHE A 6 0.48 9.29 -21.97
C PHE A 6 -0.51 9.87 -20.96
N VAL A 7 -1.07 9.01 -20.10
CA VAL A 7 -2.05 9.41 -19.09
C VAL A 7 -1.47 9.22 -17.68
N GLY A 8 -1.86 10.12 -16.76
CA GLY A 8 -1.53 10.00 -15.34
C GLY A 8 -0.02 9.99 -15.05
N GLY A 9 0.42 9.02 -14.24
CA GLY A 9 1.82 8.90 -13.80
C GLY A 9 2.82 8.67 -14.94
N ILE A 10 2.36 8.13 -16.08
CA ILE A 10 3.22 7.79 -17.23
C ILE A 10 3.78 9.05 -17.91
N LYS A 11 3.08 10.19 -17.82
CA LYS A 11 3.58 11.49 -18.32
C LYS A 11 4.95 11.86 -17.73
N LYS A 12 5.20 11.48 -16.47
CA LYS A 12 6.47 11.73 -15.77
C LYS A 12 7.59 10.81 -16.23
N SER A 13 7.26 9.65 -16.78
CA SER A 13 8.23 8.70 -17.32
C SER A 13 8.79 9.15 -18.67
N PHE A 14 8.05 9.97 -19.43
CA PHE A 14 8.48 10.47 -20.74
C PHE A 14 8.72 11.98 -20.79
N ASN A 15 8.46 12.70 -19.70
CA ASN A 15 8.48 14.17 -19.66
C ASN A 15 7.64 14.82 -20.77
N SER A 16 6.58 14.13 -21.21
CA SER A 16 5.70 14.55 -22.29
C SER A 16 4.30 13.99 -22.07
N ASP A 17 3.32 14.67 -22.65
CA ASP A 17 1.93 14.23 -22.69
C ASP A 17 1.65 13.27 -23.84
N GLU A 18 2.48 13.31 -24.89
CA GLU A 18 2.35 12.47 -26.07
C GLU A 18 3.71 12.18 -26.72
N MET A 19 3.73 11.14 -27.54
CA MET A 19 4.85 10.77 -28.40
C MET A 19 4.30 10.43 -29.78
N LYS A 20 4.98 10.90 -30.82
CA LYS A 20 4.60 10.65 -32.21
C LYS A 20 5.62 9.72 -32.83
N LEU A 21 5.14 8.63 -33.41
CA LEU A 21 5.97 7.60 -34.02
C LEU A 21 5.55 7.39 -35.47
N ASP A 22 6.51 7.40 -36.37
CA ASP A 22 6.29 7.07 -37.76
C ASP A 22 6.42 5.55 -37.95
N VAL A 23 5.31 4.86 -37.69
CA VAL A 23 5.20 3.40 -37.77
C VAL A 23 3.90 3.04 -38.45
N GLU A 24 3.88 1.88 -39.12
CA GLU A 24 2.72 1.36 -39.82
C GLU A 24 2.73 -0.17 -39.77
N ASN A 25 1.56 -0.77 -39.55
CA ASN A 25 1.34 -2.22 -39.55
C ASN A 25 2.25 -3.00 -38.58
N ILE A 26 2.49 -2.43 -37.39
CA ILE A 26 3.23 -3.12 -36.31
C ILE A 26 2.27 -3.62 -35.24
N THR A 27 2.66 -4.65 -34.49
CA THR A 27 1.89 -5.11 -33.34
C THR A 27 2.00 -4.14 -32.17
N LEU A 28 1.01 -4.15 -31.28
CA LEU A 28 1.03 -3.39 -30.06
C LEU A 28 2.24 -3.74 -29.19
N ASP A 29 2.61 -5.02 -29.09
CA ASP A 29 3.81 -5.45 -28.36
C ASP A 29 5.09 -4.79 -28.91
N LYS A 30 5.21 -4.73 -30.24
CA LYS A 30 6.35 -4.08 -30.88
C LYS A 30 6.36 -2.57 -30.67
N LEU A 31 5.19 -1.93 -30.74
CA LEU A 31 5.04 -0.51 -30.42
C LEU A 31 5.50 -0.22 -28.99
N LEU A 32 5.08 -1.03 -28.01
CA LEU A 32 5.47 -0.87 -26.61
C LEU A 32 6.98 -1.02 -26.40
N GLN A 33 7.62 -1.98 -27.07
CA GLN A 33 9.07 -2.14 -27.01
C GLN A 33 9.78 -0.85 -27.48
N MET A 34 9.36 -0.29 -28.62
CA MET A 34 9.93 0.94 -29.16
C MET A 34 9.73 2.15 -28.23
N ILE A 35 8.57 2.25 -27.60
CA ILE A 35 8.27 3.31 -26.62
C ILE A 35 9.20 3.19 -25.40
N LEU A 36 9.40 1.98 -24.87
CA LEU A 36 10.28 1.75 -23.73
C LEU A 36 11.75 2.07 -24.04
N GLU A 37 12.22 1.77 -25.25
CA GLU A 37 13.57 2.10 -25.71
C GLU A 37 13.82 3.62 -25.77
N GLN A 38 12.76 4.42 -25.93
CA GLN A 38 12.83 5.89 -25.95
C GLN A 38 12.63 6.53 -24.58
N GLN A 39 12.53 5.74 -23.50
CA GLN A 39 12.38 6.28 -22.16
C GLN A 39 13.63 7.09 -21.76
N PRO A 40 13.50 8.38 -21.34
CA PRO A 40 14.65 9.17 -20.93
C PRO A 40 15.35 8.58 -19.69
N PRO A 41 16.69 8.66 -19.61
CA PRO A 41 17.41 8.24 -18.42
C PRO A 41 16.99 9.05 -17.19
N ASN A 42 17.04 8.44 -16.01
CA ASN A 42 16.66 9.04 -14.72
C ASN A 42 15.16 9.40 -14.55
N THR A 43 14.28 8.83 -15.38
CA THR A 43 12.82 8.95 -15.20
C THR A 43 12.23 7.71 -14.49
N PRO A 44 11.02 7.80 -13.90
CA PRO A 44 10.37 6.65 -13.26
C PRO A 44 10.11 5.52 -14.26
N SER A 45 10.53 4.29 -13.96
CA SER A 45 10.28 3.10 -14.78
C SER A 45 8.78 2.82 -14.94
N ILE A 46 8.37 2.36 -16.13
CA ILE A 46 6.99 1.97 -16.42
C ILE A 46 6.82 0.47 -16.17
N ASP A 47 5.76 0.11 -15.46
CA ASP A 47 5.36 -1.29 -15.28
C ASP A 47 4.38 -1.67 -16.39
N THR A 48 4.89 -2.28 -17.46
CA THR A 48 4.09 -2.68 -18.63
C THR A 48 3.11 -3.82 -18.37
N ASN A 49 3.19 -4.49 -17.22
CA ASN A 49 2.17 -5.46 -16.82
C ASN A 49 0.95 -4.77 -16.17
N ASN A 50 1.09 -3.50 -15.78
CA ASN A 50 0.12 -2.74 -15.01
C ASN A 50 -0.32 -1.47 -15.75
N ILE A 51 -0.57 -1.62 -17.05
CA ILE A 51 -1.10 -0.57 -17.94
C ILE A 51 -2.32 -1.09 -18.70
N LEU A 52 -3.31 -0.23 -18.85
CA LEU A 52 -4.43 -0.39 -19.77
C LEU A 52 -4.07 0.39 -21.02
N ILE A 53 -4.30 -0.23 -22.17
CA ILE A 53 -3.99 0.38 -23.46
C ILE A 53 -5.29 0.49 -24.23
N ALA A 54 -5.63 1.70 -24.63
CA ALA A 54 -6.79 1.96 -25.49
C ALA A 54 -6.33 2.40 -26.88
N ILE A 55 -6.87 1.76 -27.93
CA ILE A 55 -6.62 2.08 -29.33
C ILE A 55 -7.90 2.71 -29.88
N ASN A 56 -7.83 3.98 -30.27
CA ASN A 56 -8.97 4.78 -30.72
C ASN A 56 -10.17 4.75 -29.75
N GLY A 57 -9.88 4.64 -28.45
CA GLY A 57 -10.88 4.58 -27.38
C GLY A 57 -11.37 3.17 -27.01
N ALA A 58 -11.02 2.13 -27.78
CA ALA A 58 -11.33 0.73 -27.44
C ALA A 58 -10.18 0.10 -26.63
N ASP A 59 -10.51 -0.64 -25.56
CA ASP A 59 -9.51 -1.39 -24.79
C ASP A 59 -8.85 -2.47 -25.66
N SER A 60 -7.53 -2.50 -25.72
CA SER A 60 -6.76 -3.50 -26.46
C SER A 60 -7.09 -4.93 -26.05
N SER A 61 -7.46 -5.18 -24.79
CA SER A 61 -7.86 -6.51 -24.31
C SER A 61 -9.19 -7.01 -24.90
N ALA A 62 -10.04 -6.10 -25.37
CA ALA A 62 -11.27 -6.40 -26.11
C ALA A 62 -11.02 -6.53 -27.64
N LEU A 63 -9.80 -6.24 -28.09
CA LEU A 63 -9.30 -6.51 -29.44
C LEU A 63 -8.46 -7.80 -29.39
N ASP A 64 -7.28 -7.81 -30.02
CA ASP A 64 -6.35 -8.96 -30.01
C ASP A 64 -5.25 -8.80 -28.95
N GLY A 65 -5.48 -7.98 -27.93
CA GLY A 65 -4.51 -7.69 -26.88
C GLY A 65 -3.19 -7.15 -27.44
N LYS A 66 -2.08 -7.76 -27.02
CA LYS A 66 -0.72 -7.42 -27.48
C LYS A 66 -0.47 -7.70 -28.97
N SER A 67 -1.28 -8.56 -29.58
CA SER A 67 -1.19 -8.91 -31.01
C SER A 67 -1.95 -7.93 -31.90
N THR A 68 -2.69 -6.98 -31.32
CA THR A 68 -3.43 -5.97 -32.08
C THR A 68 -2.49 -5.21 -33.01
N VAL A 69 -2.84 -5.13 -34.29
CA VAL A 69 -2.06 -4.41 -35.30
C VAL A 69 -2.41 -2.92 -35.26
N ILE A 70 -1.39 -2.10 -35.01
CA ILE A 70 -1.47 -0.64 -34.99
C ILE A 70 -1.28 -0.11 -36.41
N LYS A 71 -2.23 0.71 -36.84
CA LYS A 71 -2.28 1.31 -38.17
C LYS A 71 -1.86 2.77 -38.12
N LYS A 72 -1.54 3.29 -39.30
CA LYS A 72 -1.26 4.72 -39.48
C LYS A 72 -2.44 5.54 -38.95
N ASP A 73 -2.12 6.61 -38.21
CA ASP A 73 -3.07 7.58 -37.65
C ASP A 73 -3.92 7.06 -36.48
N ASP A 74 -3.59 5.87 -35.96
CA ASP A 74 -4.13 5.41 -34.68
C ASP A 74 -3.72 6.32 -33.51
N LEU A 75 -4.67 6.52 -32.60
CA LEU A 75 -4.45 7.09 -31.29
C LEU A 75 -4.34 5.96 -30.26
N VAL A 76 -3.15 5.76 -29.71
CA VAL A 76 -2.87 4.78 -28.66
C VAL A 76 -2.74 5.49 -27.33
N SER A 77 -3.66 5.28 -26.40
CA SER A 77 -3.59 5.83 -25.04
C SER A 77 -3.02 4.80 -24.07
N ILE A 78 -1.92 5.14 -23.40
CA ILE A 78 -1.33 4.31 -22.34
C ILE A 78 -1.75 4.87 -20.99
N ILE A 79 -2.52 4.07 -20.25
CA ILE A 79 -3.18 4.46 -19.02
C ILE A 79 -2.63 3.56 -17.91
N PRO A 80 -2.01 4.10 -16.84
CA PRO A 80 -1.55 3.28 -15.73
C PRO A 80 -2.78 2.67 -15.04
N VAL A 81 -2.80 1.34 -14.89
CA VAL A 81 -3.82 0.70 -14.07
C VAL A 81 -3.42 0.91 -12.62
N ILE A 82 -4.07 1.89 -12.01
CA ILE A 82 -4.07 2.06 -10.56
C ILE A 82 -5.05 1.04 -9.97
N HIS A 83 -4.59 -0.22 -9.89
CA HIS A 83 -5.26 -1.21 -9.07
C HIS A 83 -5.20 -0.73 -7.61
N GLY A 84 -6.29 -0.88 -6.86
CA GLY A 84 -6.23 -0.91 -5.39
C GLY A 84 -5.53 -2.18 -4.85
N GLY A 85 -4.57 -2.72 -5.60
CA GLY A 85 -3.83 -3.95 -5.33
C GLY A 85 -2.54 -3.68 -4.54
N SER A 86 -2.13 -4.67 -3.76
CA SER A 86 -1.01 -4.58 -2.82
C SER A 86 0.33 -4.31 -3.51
N GLY A 87 0.81 -3.07 -3.42
CA GLY A 87 2.23 -2.76 -3.65
C GLY A 87 3.09 -3.21 -2.46
N LYS A 88 4.42 -2.99 -2.55
CA LYS A 88 5.32 -3.16 -1.38
C LYS A 88 5.06 -2.14 -0.26
N LYS A 89 4.22 -1.13 -0.52
CA LYS A 89 3.85 -0.09 0.43
C LYS A 89 2.40 0.34 0.26
N LEU A 90 1.82 0.82 1.35
CA LEU A 90 0.60 1.58 1.41
C LEU A 90 0.92 3.00 1.88
N THR A 91 0.37 4.01 1.20
CA THR A 91 0.51 5.41 1.62
C THR A 91 -0.86 6.07 1.57
N PHE A 92 -1.21 6.78 2.63
CA PHE A 92 -2.44 7.55 2.72
C PHE A 92 -2.22 8.80 3.57
N THR A 93 -3.20 9.69 3.57
CA THR A 93 -3.14 10.95 4.33
C THR A 93 -4.30 11.01 5.32
N PHE A 94 -4.06 11.67 6.43
CA PHE A 94 -5.06 11.96 7.44
C PHE A 94 -4.87 13.40 7.92
N GLY A 95 -5.76 14.30 7.51
CA GLY A 95 -5.53 15.73 7.62
C GLY A 95 -4.22 16.13 6.94
N ARG A 96 -3.29 16.74 7.71
CA ARG A 96 -1.97 17.15 7.21
C ARG A 96 -0.87 16.09 7.39
N LYS A 97 -1.19 14.94 8.00
CA LYS A 97 -0.21 13.87 8.27
C LYS A 97 -0.19 12.89 7.10
N THR A 98 1.01 12.48 6.69
CA THR A 98 1.21 11.37 5.75
C THR A 98 1.53 10.11 6.54
N ILE A 99 0.96 9.00 6.13
CA ILE A 99 1.17 7.68 6.73
C ILE A 99 1.77 6.78 5.65
N LEU A 100 2.85 6.09 6.01
CA LEU A 100 3.46 5.00 5.24
C LEU A 100 3.30 3.71 6.04
N ALA A 101 2.77 2.68 5.41
CA ALA A 101 2.79 1.33 5.93
C ALA A 101 3.53 0.40 4.96
N ILE A 102 4.47 -0.39 5.48
CA ILE A 102 5.23 -1.38 4.71
C ILE A 102 5.32 -2.68 5.49
N GLU A 103 5.30 -3.82 4.79
CA GLU A 103 5.56 -5.11 5.40
C GLU A 103 7.03 -5.49 5.24
N LEU A 104 7.70 -5.77 6.36
CA LEU A 104 9.08 -6.23 6.39
C LEU A 104 9.11 -7.74 6.63
N LYS A 105 9.92 -8.45 5.84
CA LYS A 105 10.12 -9.89 6.02
C LYS A 105 10.78 -10.15 7.37
N GLY A 106 10.20 -11.03 8.18
CA GLY A 106 10.73 -11.35 9.50
C GLY A 106 12.14 -11.95 9.42
N SER A 107 13.07 -11.40 10.20
CA SER A 107 14.44 -11.92 10.37
C SER A 107 14.82 -11.89 11.85
N LYS A 108 16.03 -12.34 12.20
CA LYS A 108 16.58 -12.17 13.56
C LYS A 108 16.97 -10.70 13.84
N GLU A 109 17.23 -9.93 12.79
CA GLU A 109 17.69 -8.53 12.86
C GLU A 109 16.52 -7.55 13.06
N ILE A 110 15.29 -7.97 12.78
CA ILE A 110 14.08 -7.16 12.97
C ILE A 110 13.49 -7.50 14.33
N ASP A 111 14.01 -6.82 15.34
CA ASP A 111 13.60 -6.91 16.75
C ASP A 111 13.19 -5.52 17.29
N VAL A 112 13.11 -5.39 18.61
CA VAL A 112 12.81 -4.10 19.26
C VAL A 112 13.94 -3.08 19.02
N SER A 113 15.20 -3.54 19.07
CA SER A 113 16.40 -2.72 18.85
C SER A 113 16.41 -2.10 17.45
N PHE A 114 15.97 -2.84 16.43
CA PHE A 114 15.78 -2.33 15.07
C PHE A 114 14.84 -1.12 15.02
N LEU A 115 13.69 -1.22 15.69
CA LEU A 115 12.72 -0.12 15.72
C LEU A 115 13.26 1.09 16.48
N ASP A 116 13.99 0.86 17.58
CA ASP A 116 14.60 1.95 18.36
C ASP A 116 15.72 2.65 17.61
N ASN A 117 16.50 1.93 16.80
CA ASN A 117 17.50 2.54 15.92
C ASN A 117 16.85 3.40 14.82
N LEU A 118 15.74 2.94 14.21
CA LEU A 118 14.99 3.75 13.25
C LEU A 118 14.42 5.03 13.90
N ARG A 119 13.95 4.97 15.16
CA ARG A 119 13.47 6.15 15.89
C ARG A 119 14.58 7.16 16.16
N LYS A 120 15.79 6.71 16.46
CA LYS A 120 16.97 7.58 16.64
C LYS A 120 17.36 8.27 15.32
N GLU A 121 17.28 7.54 14.20
CA GLU A 121 17.61 8.07 12.87
C GLU A 121 16.54 9.03 12.32
N PHE A 122 15.26 8.78 12.63
CA PHE A 122 14.12 9.58 12.17
C PHE A 122 13.29 10.13 13.35
N PRO A 123 13.86 11.03 14.19
CA PRO A 123 13.22 11.47 15.44
C PRO A 123 11.91 12.26 15.24
N ASN A 124 11.71 12.82 14.04
CA ASN A 124 10.49 13.56 13.68
C ASN A 124 9.37 12.66 13.11
N VAL A 125 9.60 11.36 13.00
CA VAL A 125 8.64 10.38 12.48
C VAL A 125 8.13 9.51 13.62
N LYS A 126 6.82 9.44 13.78
CA LYS A 126 6.20 8.50 14.73
C LYS A 126 6.25 7.11 14.12
N LEU A 127 6.90 6.18 14.82
CA LEU A 127 7.19 4.84 14.32
C LEU A 127 6.63 3.79 15.27
N GLN A 128 5.74 2.96 14.73
CA GLN A 128 5.22 1.77 15.39
C GLN A 128 5.35 0.57 14.47
N ALA A 129 5.68 -0.59 15.02
CA ALA A 129 5.62 -1.85 14.31
C ALA A 129 4.64 -2.79 14.99
N ILE A 130 3.89 -3.52 14.17
CA ILE A 130 2.96 -4.57 14.62
C ILE A 130 3.26 -5.86 13.86
N SER A 131 3.03 -7.00 14.49
CA SER A 131 3.02 -8.29 13.80
C SER A 131 2.04 -8.25 12.63
N SER A 132 2.51 -8.62 11.44
CA SER A 132 1.68 -8.69 10.22
C SER A 132 0.44 -9.56 10.39
N LYS A 133 0.45 -10.55 11.30
CA LYS A 133 -0.71 -11.39 11.61
C LYS A 133 -1.92 -10.59 12.11
N PHE A 134 -1.69 -9.40 12.65
CA PHE A 134 -2.73 -8.52 13.17
C PHE A 134 -3.28 -7.54 12.12
N THR A 135 -2.87 -7.67 10.86
CA THR A 135 -3.40 -6.86 9.76
C THR A 135 -4.14 -7.75 8.75
N LEU A 136 -5.20 -7.19 8.15
CA LEU A 136 -6.09 -7.93 7.25
C LEU A 136 -5.93 -7.43 5.81
N ASN A 137 -6.22 -6.15 5.60
CA ASN A 137 -6.03 -5.46 4.32
C ASN A 137 -5.87 -3.95 4.56
N SER A 138 -5.76 -3.20 3.47
CA SER A 138 -5.61 -1.75 3.50
C SER A 138 -6.76 -1.04 4.21
N TYR A 139 -8.00 -1.50 4.04
CA TYR A 139 -9.18 -0.91 4.68
C TYR A 139 -9.15 -1.10 6.20
N HIS A 140 -8.88 -2.31 6.68
CA HIS A 140 -8.70 -2.58 8.11
C HIS A 140 -7.56 -1.72 8.70
N LEU A 141 -6.38 -1.73 8.06
CA LEU A 141 -5.21 -1.00 8.57
C LEU A 141 -5.47 0.51 8.65
N GLN A 142 -6.02 1.11 7.58
CA GLN A 142 -6.28 2.55 7.51
C GLN A 142 -7.28 3.00 8.56
N ASN A 143 -8.36 2.25 8.75
CA ASN A 143 -9.39 2.61 9.72
C ASN A 143 -8.87 2.51 11.16
N VAL A 144 -8.14 1.44 11.52
CA VAL A 144 -7.57 1.31 12.87
C VAL A 144 -6.58 2.46 13.18
N ILE A 145 -5.69 2.80 12.24
CA ILE A 145 -4.77 3.94 12.39
C ILE A 145 -5.55 5.27 12.49
N SER A 146 -6.63 5.42 11.73
CA SER A 146 -7.46 6.63 11.76
C SER A 146 -8.15 6.82 13.11
N ILE A 147 -8.49 5.74 13.82
CA ILE A 147 -9.04 5.85 15.18
C ILE A 147 -7.98 6.46 16.12
N SER A 148 -6.73 5.99 16.09
CA SER A 148 -5.64 6.57 16.90
C SER A 148 -5.38 8.04 16.55
N LEU A 149 -5.42 8.39 15.27
CA LEU A 149 -5.19 9.77 14.82
C LEU A 149 -6.32 10.72 15.22
N ASN A 150 -7.58 10.26 15.17
CA ASN A 150 -8.71 10.99 15.72
C ASN A 150 -8.57 11.13 17.24
N SER A 151 -8.21 10.05 17.94
CA SER A 151 -8.06 10.05 19.39
C SER A 151 -6.95 10.97 19.87
N GLU A 152 -5.84 11.07 19.12
CA GLU A 152 -4.78 12.05 19.37
C GLU A 152 -5.29 13.48 19.22
N LYS A 153 -6.06 13.76 18.14
CA LYS A 153 -6.65 15.08 17.89
C LYS A 153 -7.60 15.50 19.02
N GLU A 154 -8.43 14.57 19.48
CA GLU A 154 -9.43 14.80 20.53
C GLU A 154 -8.87 14.60 21.95
N LYS A 155 -7.57 14.31 22.10
CA LYS A 155 -6.87 14.09 23.39
C LYS A 155 -7.43 12.94 24.24
N ILE A 156 -7.87 11.86 23.59
CA ILE A 156 -8.47 10.66 24.20
C ILE A 156 -7.70 9.38 23.83
N LEU A 157 -6.37 9.47 23.68
CA LEU A 157 -5.56 8.28 23.45
C LEU A 157 -5.63 7.32 24.65
N LEU A 158 -5.59 6.02 24.37
CA LEU A 158 -5.48 4.95 25.38
C LEU A 158 -4.14 4.99 26.13
N ALA A 159 -3.14 5.64 25.53
CA ALA A 159 -1.79 5.78 26.07
C ALA A 159 -1.22 7.17 25.75
N ASN A 160 -0.19 7.59 26.49
CA ASN A 160 0.44 8.90 26.31
C ASN A 160 1.07 9.15 24.93
N LYS A 161 1.26 8.09 24.13
CA LYS A 161 1.91 8.14 22.82
C LYS A 161 1.04 7.44 21.78
N ILE A 162 0.85 8.09 20.62
CA ILE A 162 0.08 7.53 19.51
C ILE A 162 0.63 6.19 19.02
N GLU A 163 1.95 5.98 19.09
CA GLU A 163 2.59 4.72 18.72
C GLU A 163 2.07 3.55 19.59
N THR A 164 1.93 3.78 20.89
CA THR A 164 1.41 2.79 21.84
C THR A 164 -0.10 2.60 21.67
N ASP A 165 -0.85 3.69 21.46
CA ASP A 165 -2.28 3.62 21.17
C ASP A 165 -2.57 2.78 19.91
N ILE A 166 -1.81 2.98 18.82
CA ILE A 166 -1.91 2.16 17.59
C ILE A 166 -1.70 0.68 17.92
N LEU A 167 -0.64 0.34 18.67
CA LEU A 167 -0.37 -1.05 19.06
C LEU A 167 -1.53 -1.67 19.86
N MET A 168 -2.07 -0.92 20.82
CA MET A 168 -3.18 -1.34 21.67
C MET A 168 -4.47 -1.56 20.87
N ARG A 169 -4.76 -0.70 19.89
CA ARG A 169 -5.91 -0.84 19.00
C ARG A 169 -5.82 -2.05 18.09
N PHE A 170 -4.65 -2.32 17.51
CA PHE A 170 -4.44 -3.56 16.74
C PHE A 170 -4.53 -4.82 17.61
N ALA A 171 -4.15 -4.74 18.89
CA ALA A 171 -4.27 -5.85 19.83
C ALA A 171 -5.67 -5.97 20.48
N ALA A 172 -6.58 -5.02 20.23
CA ALA A 172 -7.89 -4.92 20.89
C ALA A 172 -7.82 -5.06 22.43
N THR A 173 -6.88 -4.35 23.07
CA THR A 173 -6.70 -4.37 24.53
C THR A 173 -6.28 -3.00 25.07
N ASN A 174 -6.73 -2.67 26.29
CA ASN A 174 -6.27 -1.49 27.03
C ASN A 174 -5.03 -1.77 27.90
N GLN A 175 -4.48 -2.99 27.86
CA GLN A 175 -3.27 -3.38 28.58
C GLN A 175 -2.04 -3.36 27.67
N ILE A 176 -1.10 -2.45 27.93
CA ILE A 176 0.12 -2.26 27.10
C ILE A 176 0.95 -3.55 27.03
N SER A 177 1.15 -4.22 28.17
CA SER A 177 1.92 -5.46 28.24
C SER A 177 1.32 -6.57 27.36
N GLU A 178 0.00 -6.68 27.36
CA GLU A 178 -0.71 -7.65 26.54
C GLU A 178 -0.66 -7.27 25.06
N ALA A 179 -0.77 -5.98 24.73
CA ALA A 179 -0.63 -5.49 23.36
C ALA A 179 0.76 -5.80 22.77
N ILE A 180 1.83 -5.58 23.55
CA ILE A 180 3.20 -5.94 23.18
C ILE A 180 3.33 -7.46 22.97
N LYS A 181 2.83 -8.26 23.92
CA LYS A 181 2.91 -9.72 23.88
C LYS A 181 2.17 -10.32 22.68
N GLN A 182 0.99 -9.79 22.36
CA GLN A 182 0.16 -10.32 21.28
C GLN A 182 0.61 -9.81 19.92
N ALA A 183 0.56 -8.49 19.72
CA ALA A 183 0.68 -7.81 18.44
C ALA A 183 2.02 -7.11 18.22
N GLY A 184 2.91 -7.06 19.22
CA GLY A 184 4.23 -6.47 19.08
C GLY A 184 5.18 -7.23 18.15
N ILE A 185 6.39 -6.70 18.01
CA ILE A 185 7.46 -7.32 17.19
C ILE A 185 7.83 -8.68 17.79
N LYS A 186 7.89 -9.70 16.92
CA LYS A 186 8.41 -11.03 17.25
C LYS A 186 9.46 -11.40 16.22
N THR A 187 10.61 -11.90 16.69
CA THR A 187 11.68 -12.34 15.78
C THR A 187 11.17 -13.36 14.78
N LYS A 188 11.71 -13.32 13.55
CA LYS A 188 11.32 -14.20 12.42
C LYS A 188 9.85 -14.09 11.97
N THR A 189 9.05 -13.19 12.55
CA THR A 189 7.68 -12.92 12.10
C THR A 189 7.68 -11.64 11.27
N ASN A 190 6.98 -11.64 10.14
CA ASN A 190 6.82 -10.41 9.35
C ASN A 190 6.13 -9.34 10.19
N ILE A 191 6.56 -8.09 10.05
CA ILE A 191 5.96 -6.94 10.72
C ILE A 191 5.41 -5.97 9.70
N VAL A 192 4.35 -5.26 10.05
CA VAL A 192 3.94 -4.03 9.38
C VAL A 192 4.52 -2.86 10.15
N LEU A 193 5.45 -2.15 9.52
CA LEU A 193 5.97 -0.88 10.02
C LEU A 193 5.02 0.24 9.60
N ILE A 194 4.56 1.03 10.56
CA ILE A 194 3.71 2.20 10.40
C ILE A 194 4.55 3.43 10.75
N ALA A 195 4.68 4.34 9.79
CA ALA A 195 5.43 5.57 9.91
C ALA A 195 4.53 6.77 9.60
N ILE A 196 4.47 7.73 10.53
CA ILE A 196 3.63 8.93 10.41
C ILE A 196 4.53 10.16 10.49
N GLY A 197 4.52 10.99 9.43
CA GLY A 197 5.41 12.14 9.34
C GLY A 197 5.34 12.89 8.01
N LYS A 198 6.36 13.69 7.72
CA LYS A 198 6.49 14.41 6.45
C LYS A 198 6.81 13.45 5.31
N LYS A 199 6.21 13.67 4.13
CA LYS A 199 6.42 12.83 2.95
C LYS A 199 7.90 12.59 2.62
N SER A 200 8.75 13.61 2.72
CA SER A 200 10.19 13.50 2.48
C SER A 200 10.91 12.51 3.40
N ASP A 201 10.53 12.47 4.68
CA ASP A 201 11.15 11.57 5.66
C ASP A 201 10.65 10.13 5.46
N LEU A 202 9.37 9.97 5.14
CA LEU A 202 8.80 8.67 4.80
C LEU A 202 9.41 8.06 3.52
N GLU A 203 9.72 8.88 2.52
CA GLU A 203 10.43 8.42 1.32
C GLU A 203 11.85 7.95 1.63
N LYS A 204 12.57 8.63 2.52
CA LYS A 204 13.90 8.18 2.99
C LYS A 204 13.81 6.84 3.72
N ILE A 205 12.85 6.70 4.63
CA ILE A 205 12.58 5.44 5.34
C ILE A 205 12.29 4.31 4.34
N TYR A 206 11.40 4.56 3.37
CA TYR A 206 11.06 3.55 2.37
C TYR A 206 12.28 3.13 1.54
N LYS A 207 13.08 4.09 1.04
CA LYS A 207 14.29 3.77 0.26
C LYS A 207 15.28 2.91 1.06
N LYS A 208 15.51 3.24 2.33
CA LYS A 208 16.39 2.48 3.23
C LYS A 208 15.88 1.05 3.44
N LEU A 209 14.57 0.89 3.64
CA LEU A 209 13.95 -0.38 4.00
C LEU A 209 13.51 -1.21 2.79
N ALA A 210 13.50 -0.65 1.58
CA ALA A 210 13.04 -1.31 0.36
C ALA A 210 13.64 -2.73 0.15
N PRO A 211 14.94 -3.00 0.44
CA PRO A 211 15.50 -4.35 0.31
C PRO A 211 14.85 -5.38 1.26
N LEU A 212 14.31 -4.93 2.39
CA LEU A 212 13.66 -5.78 3.40
C LEU A 212 12.14 -5.90 3.18
N THR A 213 11.57 -5.07 2.30
CA THR A 213 10.13 -5.02 2.06
C THR A 213 9.62 -6.17 1.19
N ILE A 214 8.46 -6.68 1.56
CA ILE A 214 7.66 -7.62 0.77
C ILE A 214 6.32 -6.99 0.41
N THR A 215 5.56 -7.65 -0.45
CA THR A 215 4.19 -7.23 -0.77
C THR A 215 3.32 -7.23 0.49
N ILE A 216 2.79 -6.06 0.84
CA ILE A 216 1.94 -5.89 2.03
C ILE A 216 0.60 -6.61 1.85
N PHE A 217 0.09 -7.27 2.90
CA PHE A 217 -1.17 -8.03 2.83
C PHE A 217 -1.13 -9.22 1.84
N SER A 218 0.06 -9.74 1.53
CA SER A 218 0.19 -10.93 0.67
C SER A 218 -0.32 -12.21 1.32
N LYS A 219 -0.41 -12.24 2.66
CA LYS A 219 -0.93 -13.38 3.42
C LYS A 219 -2.34 -13.08 3.94
N ASP A 220 -3.24 -14.04 3.76
CA ASP A 220 -4.55 -13.99 4.41
C ASP A 220 -4.44 -14.35 5.90
N ASN A 221 -4.69 -13.35 6.76
CA ASN A 221 -4.70 -13.52 8.21
C ASN A 221 -6.12 -13.71 8.78
N SER A 222 -7.16 -13.80 7.94
CA SER A 222 -8.56 -13.86 8.37
C SER A 222 -8.82 -14.95 9.41
N ALA A 223 -8.32 -16.16 9.17
CA ALA A 223 -8.52 -17.29 10.10
C ALA A 223 -7.84 -17.05 11.46
N PHE A 224 -6.63 -16.47 11.46
CA PHE A 224 -5.92 -16.11 12.68
C PHE A 224 -6.70 -15.03 13.45
N LEU A 225 -7.10 -13.95 12.77
CA LEU A 225 -7.82 -12.83 13.37
C LEU A 225 -9.15 -13.27 13.98
N LYS A 226 -9.94 -14.08 13.26
CA LYS A 226 -11.20 -14.64 13.77
C LYS A 226 -10.98 -15.44 15.06
N ARG A 227 -9.96 -16.29 15.07
CA ARG A 227 -9.62 -17.10 16.26
C ARG A 227 -9.12 -16.22 17.42
N ASN A 228 -8.20 -15.31 17.15
CA ASN A 228 -7.58 -14.45 18.16
C ASN A 228 -8.63 -13.57 18.86
N PHE A 229 -9.53 -12.96 18.08
CA PHE A 229 -10.55 -12.06 18.59
C PHE A 229 -11.90 -12.72 18.89
N LYS A 230 -11.95 -14.06 18.84
CA LYS A 230 -13.14 -14.87 19.11
C LYS A 230 -14.36 -14.43 18.27
N ILE A 231 -14.14 -14.10 16.99
CA ILE A 231 -15.18 -13.67 16.06
C ILE A 231 -15.85 -14.91 15.48
N SER A 232 -17.13 -15.09 15.82
CA SER A 232 -17.97 -16.18 15.35
C SER A 232 -18.61 -15.91 13.99
N LYS A 233 -19.09 -16.97 13.32
CA LYS A 233 -19.90 -16.83 12.10
C LYS A 233 -21.17 -16.03 12.33
N LYS A 234 -21.87 -16.29 13.45
CA LYS A 234 -23.09 -15.55 13.81
C LYS A 234 -22.85 -14.03 13.91
N GLN A 235 -21.70 -13.61 14.46
CA GLN A 235 -21.34 -12.19 14.50
C GLN A 235 -21.09 -11.63 13.10
N MET A 236 -20.35 -12.35 12.24
CA MET A 236 -20.10 -11.90 10.87
C MET A 236 -21.39 -11.78 10.06
N ASP A 237 -22.30 -12.76 10.17
CA ASP A 237 -23.56 -12.79 9.43
C ASP A 237 -24.54 -11.68 9.89
N ALA A 238 -24.36 -11.15 11.11
CA ALA A 238 -25.18 -10.06 11.65
C ALA A 238 -24.73 -8.66 11.18
N VAL A 239 -23.53 -8.53 10.61
CA VAL A 239 -23.02 -7.24 10.13
C VAL A 239 -23.52 -6.99 8.71
N SER A 240 -24.33 -5.94 8.55
CA SER A 240 -24.82 -5.50 7.23
C SER A 240 -23.72 -4.73 6.47
N SER A 241 -22.69 -5.45 6.01
CA SER A 241 -21.55 -4.87 5.28
C SER A 241 -20.99 -5.87 4.26
N LYS A 242 -20.35 -5.34 3.21
CA LYS A 242 -19.55 -6.13 2.27
C LYS A 242 -18.20 -6.59 2.87
N LYS A 243 -17.83 -6.05 4.04
CA LYS A 243 -16.55 -6.29 4.73
C LYS A 243 -16.75 -6.59 6.22
N PRO A 244 -17.55 -7.61 6.56
CA PRO A 244 -18.01 -7.83 7.93
C PRO A 244 -16.88 -8.13 8.92
N LEU A 245 -15.82 -8.81 8.48
CA LEU A 245 -14.68 -9.11 9.35
C LEU A 245 -13.88 -7.83 9.65
N GLU A 246 -13.60 -7.02 8.64
CA GLU A 246 -12.91 -5.74 8.79
C GLU A 246 -13.67 -4.83 9.75
N ASP A 247 -14.97 -4.67 9.56
CA ASP A 247 -15.78 -3.78 10.38
C ASP A 247 -15.82 -4.24 11.84
N LEU A 248 -15.94 -5.55 12.12
CA LEU A 248 -15.85 -6.09 13.49
C LEU A 248 -14.49 -5.86 14.15
N LEU A 249 -13.39 -5.96 13.38
CA LEU A 249 -12.05 -5.69 13.90
C LEU A 249 -11.86 -4.21 14.20
N ILE A 250 -12.36 -3.33 13.32
CA ILE A 250 -12.35 -1.88 13.50
C ILE A 250 -13.19 -1.49 14.73
N GLU A 251 -14.37 -2.07 14.88
CA GLU A 251 -15.23 -1.86 16.05
C GLU A 251 -14.51 -2.25 17.34
N LYS A 252 -13.91 -3.45 17.38
CA LYS A 252 -13.10 -3.90 18.53
C LYS A 252 -11.95 -2.96 18.87
N ALA A 253 -11.33 -2.34 17.87
CA ALA A 253 -10.29 -1.32 18.06
C ALA A 253 -10.84 0.04 18.53
N ALA A 254 -12.12 0.33 18.26
CA ALA A 254 -12.77 1.58 18.63
C ALA A 254 -13.36 1.57 20.04
N VAL A 255 -13.92 0.44 20.49
CA VAL A 255 -14.63 0.30 21.78
C VAL A 255 -13.73 0.10 22.99
N LEU A 256 -12.41 0.20 22.81
CA LEU A 256 -11.48 0.26 23.93
C LEU A 256 -11.69 1.61 24.64
N LEU A 257 -12.29 1.57 25.83
CA LEU A 257 -12.48 2.70 26.73
C LEU A 257 -11.67 2.49 28.02
#